data_AF-A0A2C9ZZT2-F1
#
_entry.id   AF-A0A2C9ZZT2-F1
#
_cell.length_a   1.000
_cell.length_b   1.000
_cell.length_c   1.000
_cell.angle_alpha   90.00
_cell.angle_beta   90.00
_cell.angle_gamma   90.00
#
_symmetry.space_group_name_H-M   'P 1'
#
loop_
_entity.id
_entity.type
_entity.pdbx_description
1 polymer ?
#
loop_
_entity_poly.entity_id
_entity_poly.type
_entity_poly.pdbx_seq_one_letter_code
_entity_poly.pdbx_strand_id
1 'polypeptide(L)'
;MSFFFLIPAYWLAGIWLYGASPRQQFIKNQRFYPPRWLALCAIALLSLLTVVLFMYAQYTLPLALVFTLLVWMFFIPAPVFMLNHQPDWALASLFAIGLISAIFYFIGGL
;
A
#
# COMPACT_ATOMS: atom_id res chain seq x y z
N MET A 1 -1.06 -18.16 5.66
CA MET A 1 -0.07 -17.46 4.81
C MET A 1 0.01 -16.00 5.24
N SER A 2 1.22 -15.46 5.36
CA SER A 2 1.48 -14.08 5.83
C SER A 2 1.30 -13.10 4.66
N PHE A 3 0.17 -12.37 4.60
CA PHE A 3 -0.10 -11.35 3.55
C PHE A 3 0.64 -10.02 3.78
N PHE A 4 1.57 -9.99 4.73
CA PHE A 4 2.28 -8.79 5.16
C PHE A 4 3.16 -8.18 4.05
N PHE A 5 3.48 -8.95 2.99
CA PHE A 5 4.19 -8.45 1.82
C PHE A 5 3.41 -7.43 1.00
N LEU A 6 2.09 -7.34 1.15
CA LEU A 6 1.26 -6.33 0.48
C LEU A 6 1.30 -4.98 1.20
N ILE A 7 1.71 -4.94 2.48
CA ILE A 7 1.70 -3.72 3.30
C ILE A 7 2.51 -2.58 2.67
N PRO A 8 3.75 -2.80 2.17
CA PRO A 8 4.51 -1.73 1.52
C PRO A 8 3.82 -1.18 0.26
N ALA A 9 3.16 -2.05 -0.52
CA ALA A 9 2.41 -1.62 -1.71
C ALA A 9 1.18 -0.79 -1.32
N TYR A 10 0.49 -1.17 -0.24
CA TYR A 10 -0.59 -0.40 0.35
C TYR A 10 -0.14 0.98 0.84
N TRP A 11 1.03 1.07 1.49
CA TRP A 11 1.60 2.34 1.92
C TRP A 11 1.99 3.23 0.74
N LEU A 12 2.60 2.68 -0.31
CA LEU A 12 2.92 3.40 -1.55
C LEU A 12 1.67 3.96 -2.23
N ALA A 13 0.62 3.16 -2.35
CA ALA A 13 -0.65 3.60 -2.93
C ALA A 13 -1.29 4.72 -2.10
N GLY A 14 -1.20 4.66 -0.76
CA GLY A 14 -1.63 5.74 0.13
C GLY A 14 -0.83 7.03 -0.03
N ILE A 15 0.50 6.93 -0.20
CA ILE A 15 1.37 8.10 -0.45
C ILE A 15 1.00 8.76 -1.77
N TRP A 16 0.75 7.98 -2.83
CA TRP A 16 0.32 8.49 -4.12
C TRP A 16 -1.03 9.19 -4.03
N LEU A 17 -2.01 8.56 -3.36
CA LEU A 17 -3.35 9.13 -3.19
C LEU A 17 -3.31 10.45 -2.41
N TYR A 18 -2.52 10.52 -1.33
CA TYR A 18 -2.39 11.71 -0.51
C TYR A 18 -1.60 12.82 -1.22
N GLY A 19 -0.50 12.48 -1.93
CA GLY A 19 0.27 13.43 -2.74
C GLY A 19 -0.54 14.01 -3.90
N ALA A 20 -1.44 13.23 -4.48
CA ALA A 20 -2.39 13.68 -5.50
C ALA A 20 -3.59 14.46 -4.92
N SER A 21 -3.69 14.65 -3.60
CA SER A 21 -4.79 15.40 -3.01
C SER A 21 -4.66 16.90 -3.31
N PRO A 22 -5.78 17.60 -3.61
CA PRO A 22 -5.74 19.03 -3.94
C PRO A 22 -5.03 19.87 -2.87
N ARG A 23 -5.28 19.55 -1.59
CA ARG A 23 -4.66 20.25 -0.44
C ARG A 23 -3.13 20.19 -0.48
N GLN A 24 -2.55 19.05 -0.88
CA GLN A 24 -1.09 18.90 -0.94
C GLN A 24 -0.49 19.57 -2.17
N GLN A 25 -1.19 19.56 -3.29
CA GLN A 25 -0.79 20.29 -4.50
C GLN A 25 -0.71 21.80 -4.26
N PHE A 26 -1.63 22.36 -3.45
CA PHE A 26 -1.59 23.77 -3.05
C PHE A 26 -0.41 24.11 -2.11
N ILE A 27 0.00 23.19 -1.22
CA ILE A 27 1.03 23.45 -0.20
C ILE A 27 2.44 23.20 -0.76
N LYS A 28 2.63 22.18 -1.62
CA LYS A 28 3.94 21.76 -2.14
C LYS A 28 3.94 21.82 -3.67
N ASN A 29 4.17 23.01 -4.20
CA ASN A 29 4.05 23.36 -5.62
C ASN A 29 5.07 22.70 -6.59
N GLN A 30 5.92 21.75 -6.15
CA GLN A 30 7.10 21.30 -6.92
C GLN A 30 7.45 19.80 -6.79
N ARG A 31 6.47 18.89 -6.70
CA ARG A 31 6.76 17.45 -6.85
C ARG A 31 5.79 16.78 -7.80
N PHE A 32 6.35 16.02 -8.74
CA PHE A 32 5.59 15.17 -9.64
C PHE A 32 5.01 14.01 -8.85
N TYR A 33 3.69 14.00 -8.67
CA TYR A 33 2.95 12.87 -8.14
C TYR A 33 2.13 12.24 -9.27
N PRO A 34 1.97 10.90 -9.30
CA PRO A 34 1.11 10.27 -10.27
C PRO A 34 -0.33 10.80 -10.14
N PRO A 35 -1.08 10.85 -11.24
CA PRO A 35 -2.42 11.41 -11.22
C PRO A 35 -3.34 10.59 -10.31
N ARG A 36 -4.30 11.25 -9.66
CA ARG A 36 -5.20 10.65 -8.66
C ARG A 36 -5.86 9.35 -9.14
N TRP A 37 -6.26 9.30 -10.42
CA TRP A 37 -6.89 8.12 -10.99
C TRP A 37 -5.95 6.90 -10.98
N LEU A 38 -4.64 7.09 -11.21
CA LEU A 38 -3.66 6.01 -11.19
C LEU A 38 -3.49 5.45 -9.78
N ALA A 39 -3.46 6.31 -8.76
CA ALA A 39 -3.45 5.89 -7.37
C ALA A 39 -4.71 5.08 -7.01
N LEU A 40 -5.89 5.54 -7.44
CA LEU A 40 -7.15 4.81 -7.22
C LEU A 40 -7.18 3.45 -7.94
N CYS A 41 -6.69 3.39 -9.18
CA CYS A 41 -6.54 2.13 -9.91
C CYS A 41 -5.61 1.15 -9.19
N ALA A 42 -4.47 1.64 -8.67
CA ALA A 42 -3.54 0.81 -7.91
C ALA A 42 -4.17 0.26 -6.63
N ILE A 43 -4.96 1.07 -5.91
CA ILE A 43 -5.70 0.65 -4.71
C ILE A 43 -6.76 -0.41 -5.04
N ALA A 44 -7.51 -0.21 -6.12
CA ALA A 44 -8.52 -1.16 -6.57
C ALA A 44 -7.89 -2.52 -6.93
N LEU A 45 -6.79 -2.49 -7.69
CA LEU A 45 -6.04 -3.71 -8.05
C LEU A 45 -5.45 -4.40 -6.82
N LEU A 46 -4.84 -3.65 -5.89
CA LEU A 46 -4.33 -4.20 -4.62
C LEU A 46 -5.43 -4.84 -3.78
N SER A 47 -6.61 -4.23 -3.74
CA SER A 47 -7.75 -4.75 -2.99
C SER A 47 -8.30 -6.03 -3.61
N LEU A 48 -8.45 -6.07 -4.94
CA LEU A 48 -8.82 -7.30 -5.66
C LEU A 48 -7.80 -8.42 -5.41
N LEU A 49 -6.51 -8.11 -5.54
CA LEU A 49 -5.43 -9.07 -5.29
C LEU A 49 -5.50 -9.62 -3.85
N THR A 50 -5.73 -8.75 -2.88
CA THR A 50 -5.83 -9.12 -1.46
C THR A 50 -7.01 -10.03 -1.20
N VAL A 51 -8.19 -9.74 -1.76
CA VAL A 51 -9.36 -10.63 -1.68
C VAL A 51 -9.07 -11.98 -2.31
N VAL A 52 -8.47 -12.02 -3.51
CA VAL A 52 -8.11 -13.28 -4.19
C VAL A 52 -7.15 -14.11 -3.36
N LEU A 53 -6.14 -13.48 -2.75
CA LEU A 53 -5.18 -14.16 -1.88
C LEU A 53 -5.82 -14.72 -0.61
N PHE A 54 -6.75 -13.99 0.01
CA PHE A 54 -7.52 -14.51 1.14
C PHE A 54 -8.41 -15.69 0.72
N MET A 55 -9.06 -15.63 -0.43
CA MET A 55 -9.86 -16.74 -0.97
C MET A 55 -8.99 -17.98 -1.24
N TYR A 56 -7.78 -17.80 -1.79
CA TYR A 56 -6.81 -18.88 -2.00
C TYR A 56 -6.38 -19.55 -0.69
N ALA A 57 -6.25 -18.75 0.37
CA ALA A 57 -5.96 -19.22 1.72
C ALA A 57 -7.19 -19.78 2.48
N GLN A 58 -8.26 -20.16 1.76
CA GLN A 58 -9.46 -20.81 2.30
C GLN A 58 -10.31 -19.95 3.25
N TYR A 59 -10.16 -18.63 3.21
CA TYR A 59 -11.07 -17.73 3.93
C TYR A 59 -12.40 -17.58 3.18
N THR A 60 -13.51 -17.45 3.91
CA THR A 60 -14.82 -17.17 3.31
C THR A 60 -14.86 -15.75 2.72
N LEU A 61 -15.64 -15.55 1.65
CA LEU A 61 -15.73 -14.25 0.97
C LEU A 61 -16.06 -13.07 1.92
N PRO A 62 -17.02 -13.18 2.87
CA PRO A 62 -17.28 -12.09 3.81
C PRO A 62 -16.06 -11.75 4.66
N LEU A 63 -15.33 -12.77 5.11
CA LEU A 63 -14.16 -12.61 5.96
C LEU A 63 -12.97 -12.02 5.20
N ALA A 64 -12.77 -12.45 3.94
CA ALA A 64 -11.77 -11.88 3.03
C ALA A 64 -12.01 -10.38 2.78
N LEU A 65 -13.28 -9.97 2.59
CA LEU A 65 -13.65 -8.56 2.44
C LEU A 65 -13.38 -7.76 3.71
N VAL A 66 -13.77 -8.26 4.88
CA VAL A 66 -13.50 -7.60 6.18
C VAL A 66 -12.01 -7.41 6.39
N PHE A 67 -11.19 -8.44 6.15
CA PHE A 67 -9.74 -8.30 6.28
C PHE A 67 -9.13 -7.34 5.27
N THR A 68 -9.62 -7.33 4.03
CA THR A 68 -9.17 -6.36 3.02
C THR A 68 -9.47 -4.93 3.47
N LEU A 69 -10.64 -4.68 4.07
CA LEU A 69 -10.99 -3.38 4.66
C LEU A 69 -10.14 -3.03 5.89
N LEU A 70 -9.78 -4.01 6.73
CA LEU A 70 -8.87 -3.78 7.85
C LEU A 70 -7.47 -3.38 7.36
N VAL A 71 -6.99 -3.99 6.27
CA VAL A 71 -5.73 -3.59 5.65
C VAL A 71 -5.78 -2.13 5.17
N TRP A 72 -6.96 -1.62 4.81
CA TRP A 72 -7.12 -0.22 4.44
C TRP A 72 -6.82 0.76 5.59
N MET A 73 -6.91 0.34 6.86
CA MET A 73 -6.54 1.20 8.01
C MET A 73 -5.06 1.60 7.99
N PHE A 74 -4.20 0.80 7.36
CA PHE A 74 -2.77 1.09 7.22
C PHE A 74 -2.46 2.15 6.15
N PHE A 75 -3.45 2.63 5.40
CA PHE A 75 -3.25 3.72 4.43
C PHE A 75 -3.02 5.09 5.07
N ILE A 76 -3.47 5.31 6.30
CA ILE A 76 -3.56 6.67 6.88
C ILE A 76 -2.26 7.14 7.55
N PRO A 77 -1.54 6.32 8.35
CA PRO A 77 -0.39 6.82 9.12
C PRO A 77 0.87 7.03 8.26
N ALA A 78 1.13 6.15 7.29
CA ALA A 78 2.36 6.18 6.50
C ALA A 78 2.49 7.41 5.57
N PRO A 79 1.43 7.86 4.85
CA PRO A 79 1.51 9.05 3.99
C PRO A 79 1.71 10.34 4.78
N VAL A 80 1.06 10.46 5.95
CA VAL A 80 1.19 11.63 6.82
C VAL A 80 2.62 11.76 7.31
N PHE A 81 3.24 10.66 7.76
CA PHE A 81 4.63 10.66 8.23
C PHE A 81 5.64 10.94 7.12
N MET A 82 5.54 10.24 5.98
CA MET A 82 6.49 10.38 4.88
C MET A 82 6.42 11.74 4.17
N LEU A 83 5.24 12.36 4.08
CA LEU A 83 5.10 13.63 3.37
C LEU A 83 5.41 14.85 4.24
N ASN A 84 5.22 14.77 5.57
CA ASN A 84 5.63 15.84 6.47
C ASN A 84 7.14 15.84 6.75
N HIS A 85 7.75 14.66 6.93
CA HIS A 85 9.17 14.59 7.33
C HIS A 85 10.12 14.29 6.17
N GLN A 86 9.59 13.90 5.00
CA GLN A 86 10.35 13.61 3.77
C GLN A 86 11.67 12.86 4.03
N PRO A 87 11.67 11.75 4.76
CA PRO A 87 12.93 11.09 5.08
C PRO A 87 13.46 10.40 3.83
N ASP A 88 14.68 10.73 3.40
CA ASP A 88 15.32 10.14 2.20
C ASP A 88 15.42 8.60 2.31
N TRP A 89 15.57 8.10 3.53
CA TRP A 89 15.63 6.67 3.83
C TRP A 89 14.28 5.96 3.67
N ALA A 90 13.15 6.67 3.73
CA ALA A 90 11.86 6.03 3.89
C ALA A 90 11.42 5.28 2.62
N LEU A 91 11.68 5.83 1.42
CA LEU A 91 11.41 5.12 0.16
C LEU A 91 12.30 3.88 0.00
N ALA A 92 13.58 4.00 0.35
CA ALA A 92 14.50 2.86 0.35
C ALA A 92 14.06 1.78 1.33
N SER A 93 13.58 2.15 2.52
CA SER A 93 13.03 1.23 3.51
C SER A 93 11.74 0.55 3.02
N LEU A 94 10.82 1.26 2.35
CA LEU A 94 9.64 0.62 1.77
C LEU A 94 10.01 -0.41 0.71
N PHE A 95 10.97 -0.06 -0.15
CA PHE A 95 11.45 -0.98 -1.18
C PHE A 95 12.13 -2.20 -0.56
N ALA A 96 13.02 -1.99 0.41
CA ALA A 96 13.70 -3.06 1.12
C ALA A 96 12.73 -3.98 1.87
N ILE A 97 11.77 -3.43 2.63
CA ILE A 97 10.77 -4.22 3.35
C ILE A 97 9.87 -4.97 2.37
N GLY A 98 9.48 -4.35 1.25
CA GLY A 98 8.73 -5.01 0.17
C GLY A 98 9.49 -6.19 -0.42
N LEU A 99 10.76 -5.98 -0.76
CA LEU A 99 11.63 -7.00 -1.32
C LEU A 99 11.86 -8.15 -0.33
N ILE A 100 12.19 -7.84 0.92
CA ILE A 100 12.42 -8.83 1.98
C ILE A 100 11.14 -9.63 2.24
N SER A 101 9.98 -8.96 2.33
CA SER A 101 8.70 -9.63 2.52
C SER A 101 8.34 -10.54 1.35
N ALA A 102 8.60 -10.10 0.11
CA ALA A 102 8.39 -10.91 -1.08
C ALA A 102 9.33 -12.13 -1.11
N ILE A 103 10.61 -11.93 -0.79
CA ILE A 103 11.60 -13.01 -0.68
C ILE A 103 11.15 -14.04 0.37
N PHE A 104 10.74 -13.60 1.57
CA PHE A 104 10.24 -14.51 2.59
C PHE A 104 8.96 -15.24 2.17
N TYR A 105 8.08 -14.61 1.39
CA TYR A 105 6.91 -15.28 0.82
C TYR A 105 7.30 -16.37 -0.18
N PHE A 106 8.24 -16.12 -1.09
CA PHE A 106 8.70 -17.11 -2.06
C PHE A 106 9.55 -18.22 -1.43
N ILE A 107 10.29 -17.93 -0.37
CA ILE A 107 11.12 -18.93 0.35
C ILE A 107 10.27 -19.77 1.30
N GLY A 108 9.36 -19.17 2.06
CA GLY A 108 8.49 -19.86 3.02
C GLY A 108 7.19 -20.40 2.44
N GLY A 109 6.99 -20.27 1.12
CA GLY A 109 5.81 -20.70 0.36
C GLY A 109 5.99 -22.02 -0.40
N LEU A 110 7.10 -22.74 -0.18
CA LEU A 110 7.22 -24.19 -0.39
C LEU A 110 6.88 -24.91 0.91
#